data_AF-A0A8H5C604-F1
#
_entry.id   AF-A0A8H5C604-F1
#
_cell.length_a   1.000
_cell.length_b   1.000
_cell.length_c   1.000
_cell.angle_alpha   90.00
_cell.angle_beta   90.00
_cell.angle_gamma   90.00
#
_symmetry.space_group_name_H-M   'P 1'
#
loop_
_entity.id
_entity.type
_entity.pdbx_description
1 polymer ?
#
loop_
_entity_poly.entity_id
_entity_poly.type
_entity_poly.pdbx_seq_one_letter_code
_entity_poly.pdbx_strand_id
1 'polypeptide(L)'
;MEVKKQDFLQDSSKEEADEAVGLRYLGNLALSPEAEERLQALVEAADALGTNDVSFSALSESILHLSERRLAAEKSLNQASFVEGELRRHLATVRYERDLIRKWKLELEPSSQTTESDSTEALEQRKQALLKKAREYRNELEDIQSNGVEEPEVTVTDLVEQRERIKTLENRIREKRAKIKVFKGLPPNLELARQELWNAREKQMKLIDIREKLLVNMVKDVT
;
A
#
# COMPACT_ATOMS: atom_id res chain seq x y z
N MET A 1 -34.30 25.48 44.76
CA MET A 1 -33.60 25.09 43.51
C MET A 1 -32.38 25.98 43.21
N GLU A 2 -31.90 26.79 44.17
CA GLU A 2 -30.82 27.77 43.94
C GLU A 2 -29.45 27.32 44.45
N VAL A 3 -29.39 26.36 45.37
CA VAL A 3 -28.11 25.92 45.97
C VAL A 3 -27.21 25.18 44.97
N LYS A 4 -27.78 24.41 44.03
CA LYS A 4 -26.99 23.66 43.02
C LYS A 4 -26.37 24.52 41.91
N LYS A 5 -26.76 25.80 41.76
CA LYS A 5 -26.13 26.69 40.78
C LYS A 5 -24.85 27.36 41.32
N GLN A 6 -24.74 27.55 42.63
CA GLN A 6 -23.55 28.16 43.24
C GLN A 6 -22.36 27.20 43.27
N ASP A 7 -22.59 25.91 43.51
CA ASP A 7 -21.50 24.91 43.52
C ASP A 7 -20.90 24.69 42.12
N PHE A 8 -21.72 24.76 41.06
CA PHE A 8 -21.24 24.58 39.67
C PHE A 8 -20.43 25.77 39.14
N LEU A 9 -20.69 26.99 39.63
CA LEU A 9 -19.92 28.20 39.31
C LEU A 9 -18.60 28.28 40.10
N GLN A 10 -18.52 27.60 41.25
CA GLN A 10 -17.30 27.56 42.06
C GLN A 10 -16.27 26.55 41.55
N ASP A 11 -16.69 25.45 40.92
CA ASP A 11 -15.76 24.49 40.31
C ASP A 11 -15.14 25.05 39.02
N SER A 12 -15.92 25.72 38.15
CA SER A 12 -15.36 26.36 36.94
C SER A 12 -14.37 27.47 37.25
N SER A 13 -14.59 28.21 38.35
CA SER A 13 -13.68 29.29 38.78
C SER A 13 -12.40 28.79 39.44
N LYS A 14 -12.38 27.55 39.96
CA LYS A 14 -11.18 26.91 40.52
C LYS A 14 -10.31 26.28 39.43
N GLU A 15 -10.93 25.67 38.41
CA GLU A 15 -10.21 25.14 37.24
C GLU A 15 -9.49 26.27 36.47
N GLU A 16 -10.16 27.41 36.25
CA GLU A 16 -9.56 28.59 35.62
C GLU A 16 -8.43 29.23 36.47
N ALA A 17 -8.53 29.13 37.81
CA ALA A 17 -7.51 29.65 38.71
C ALA A 17 -6.25 28.76 38.76
N ASP A 18 -6.41 27.43 38.73
CA ASP A 18 -5.29 26.49 38.70
C ASP A 18 -4.55 26.50 37.35
N GLU A 19 -5.24 26.69 36.22
CA GLU A 19 -4.62 26.92 34.91
C GLU A 19 -3.83 28.25 34.86
N ALA A 20 -4.39 29.32 35.43
CA ALA A 20 -3.73 30.63 35.51
C ALA A 20 -2.49 30.62 36.41
N VAL A 21 -2.47 29.77 37.44
CA VAL A 21 -1.31 29.56 38.31
C VAL A 21 -0.22 28.75 37.58
N GLY A 22 -0.60 27.70 36.84
CA GLY A 22 0.33 26.92 36.01
C GLY A 22 1.07 27.76 34.95
N LEU A 23 0.36 28.67 34.28
CA LEU A 23 0.95 29.61 33.31
C LEU A 23 1.96 30.60 33.92
N ARG A 24 1.79 30.99 35.19
CA ARG A 24 2.73 31.87 35.90
C ARG A 24 4.03 31.18 36.30
N TYR A 25 4.01 29.86 36.52
CA TYR A 25 5.22 29.09 36.82
C TYR A 25 6.08 28.84 35.58
N LEU A 26 5.50 28.82 34.37
CA LEU A 26 6.25 28.70 33.12
C LEU A 26 6.97 29.99 32.71
N GLY A 27 6.45 31.16 33.10
CA GLY A 27 7.02 32.46 32.73
C GLY A 27 8.40 32.78 33.32
N ASN A 28 8.89 31.96 34.27
CA ASN A 28 10.17 32.19 34.96
C ASN A 28 11.20 31.08 34.75
N LEU A 29 10.95 30.09 33.89
CA LEU A 29 12.03 29.18 33.47
C LEU A 29 12.89 29.90 32.44
N ALA A 30 14.10 30.30 32.82
CA ALA A 30 15.13 30.68 31.86
C ALA A 30 15.47 29.43 31.04
N LEU A 31 14.82 29.28 29.89
CA LEU A 31 15.12 28.23 28.94
C LEU A 31 16.52 28.46 28.36
N SER A 32 17.26 27.37 28.16
CA SER A 32 18.51 27.42 27.41
C SER A 32 18.21 27.96 26.00
N PRO A 33 19.07 28.80 25.41
CA PRO A 33 18.86 29.33 24.05
C PRO A 33 18.69 28.20 23.02
N GLU A 34 19.33 27.04 23.23
CA GLU A 34 19.13 25.85 22.38
C GLU A 34 17.72 25.25 22.50
N ALA A 35 17.08 25.36 23.66
CA ALA A 35 15.73 24.85 23.88
C ALA A 35 14.68 25.76 23.25
N GLU A 36 14.90 27.08 23.28
CA GLU A 36 14.04 28.06 22.60
C GLU A 36 14.07 27.85 21.08
N GLU A 37 15.26 27.70 20.49
CA GLU A 37 15.40 27.43 19.05
C GLU A 37 14.70 26.13 18.63
N ARG A 38 14.82 25.07 19.44
CA ARG A 38 14.15 23.78 19.17
C ARG A 38 12.64 23.87 19.32
N LEU A 39 12.13 24.61 20.30
CA LEU A 39 10.69 24.83 20.48
C LEU A 39 10.11 25.68 19.35
N GLN A 40 10.83 26.72 18.91
CA GLN A 40 10.49 27.53 17.75
C GLN A 40 10.35 26.66 16.50
N ALA A 41 11.34 25.81 16.21
CA ALA A 41 11.30 24.89 15.08
C ALA A 41 10.12 23.90 15.15
N LEU A 42 9.73 23.49 16.37
CA LEU A 42 8.64 22.54 16.58
C LEU A 42 7.26 23.22 16.42
N VAL A 43 7.14 24.48 16.81
CA VAL A 43 5.97 25.33 16.53
C VAL A 43 5.85 25.60 15.03
N GLU A 44 6.95 25.97 14.36
CA GLU A 44 6.97 26.16 12.90
C GLU A 44 6.58 24.87 12.15
N ALA A 45 7.03 23.71 12.63
CA ALA A 45 6.63 22.42 12.08
C ALA A 45 5.14 22.13 12.32
N ALA A 46 4.60 22.44 13.49
CA ALA A 46 3.18 22.29 13.80
C ALA A 46 2.31 23.19 12.92
N ASP A 47 2.72 24.45 12.72
CA ASP A 47 2.05 25.41 11.84
C ASP A 47 2.08 24.95 10.39
N ALA A 48 3.22 24.45 9.91
CA ALA A 48 3.35 23.89 8.56
C ALA A 48 2.50 22.64 8.34
N LEU A 49 2.31 21.82 9.39
CA LEU A 49 1.44 20.64 9.38
C LEU A 49 -0.04 20.98 9.61
N GLY A 50 -0.35 22.23 9.99
CA GLY A 50 -1.70 22.68 10.30
C GLY A 50 -2.28 22.07 11.57
N THR A 51 -1.43 21.64 12.51
CA THR A 51 -1.84 21.02 13.77
C THR A 51 -1.77 22.03 14.91
N ASN A 52 -2.89 22.21 15.65
CA ASN A 52 -2.94 23.07 16.82
C ASN A 52 -2.33 22.43 18.08
N ASP A 53 -1.97 21.15 18.01
CA ASP A 53 -1.34 20.40 19.10
C ASP A 53 0.12 20.11 18.75
N VAL A 54 1.00 20.53 19.67
CA VAL A 54 2.47 20.43 19.58
C VAL A 54 2.95 19.08 20.16
N SER A 55 2.01 18.22 20.61
CA SER A 55 2.34 16.88 21.11
C SER A 55 3.04 16.04 20.05
N PHE A 56 4.06 15.29 20.47
CA PHE A 56 4.81 14.39 19.59
C PHE A 56 3.89 13.40 18.86
N SER A 57 2.83 12.92 19.51
CA SER A 57 1.80 12.07 18.92
C SER A 57 1.08 12.75 17.76
N ALA A 58 0.61 13.99 17.94
CA ALA A 58 -0.13 14.72 16.91
C ALA A 58 0.75 15.06 15.70
N LEU A 59 2.00 15.47 15.95
CA LEU A 59 2.98 15.72 14.89
C LEU A 59 3.36 14.43 14.14
N SER A 60 3.58 13.33 14.85
CA SER A 60 3.87 12.05 14.21
C SER A 60 2.68 11.55 13.38
N GLU A 61 1.45 11.70 13.86
CA GLU A 61 0.24 11.28 13.14
C GLU A 61 0.02 12.13 11.88
N SER A 62 0.16 13.45 11.97
CA SER A 62 0.03 14.35 10.82
C SER A 62 1.10 14.11 9.75
N ILE A 63 2.35 13.86 10.16
CA ILE A 63 3.42 13.47 9.23
C ILE A 63 3.09 12.15 8.54
N LEU A 64 2.62 11.13 9.29
CA LEU A 64 2.20 9.86 8.72
C LEU A 64 1.05 10.06 7.72
N HIS A 65 0.02 10.80 8.08
CA HIS A 65 -1.12 11.07 7.20
C HIS A 65 -0.71 11.86 5.94
N LEU A 66 0.20 12.83 6.05
CA LEU A 66 0.73 13.54 4.89
C LEU A 66 1.55 12.62 3.98
N SER A 67 2.34 11.71 4.56
CA SER A 67 3.09 10.70 3.82
C SER A 67 2.16 9.72 3.08
N GLU A 68 1.08 9.26 3.72
CA GLU A 68 0.07 8.39 3.12
C GLU A 68 -0.65 9.09 1.97
N ARG A 69 -1.07 10.35 2.17
CA ARG A 69 -1.70 11.17 1.12
C ARG A 69 -0.77 11.40 -0.06
N ARG A 70 0.51 11.66 0.19
CA ARG A 70 1.51 11.81 -0.86
C ARG A 70 1.66 10.51 -1.67
N LEU A 71 1.81 9.37 -1.00
CA LEU A 71 1.92 8.08 -1.68
C LEU A 71 0.65 7.73 -2.48
N ALA A 72 -0.53 8.05 -1.94
CA ALA A 72 -1.79 7.88 -2.65
C ALA A 72 -1.87 8.78 -3.88
N ALA A 73 -1.44 10.04 -3.78
CA ALA A 73 -1.39 10.99 -4.89
C ALA A 73 -0.40 10.52 -5.97
N GLU A 74 0.81 10.12 -5.61
CA GLU A 74 1.81 9.57 -6.53
C GLU A 74 1.28 8.33 -7.25
N LYS A 75 0.62 7.42 -6.53
CA LYS A 75 -0.03 6.25 -7.13
C LYS A 75 -1.12 6.65 -8.12
N SER A 76 -1.97 7.60 -7.76
CA SER A 76 -3.04 8.09 -8.65
C SER A 76 -2.50 8.77 -9.91
N LEU A 77 -1.39 9.52 -9.78
CA LEU A 77 -0.71 10.17 -10.89
C LEU A 77 -0.13 9.14 -11.85
N ASN A 78 0.52 8.10 -11.31
CA ASN A 78 1.06 6.99 -12.11
C ASN A 78 -0.04 6.20 -12.82
N GLN A 79 -1.18 6.00 -12.16
CA GLN A 79 -2.34 5.35 -12.80
C GLN A 79 -2.90 6.23 -13.93
N ALA A 80 -3.03 7.54 -13.70
CA ALA A 80 -3.52 8.46 -14.71
C ALA A 80 -2.59 8.54 -15.93
N SER A 81 -1.28 8.59 -15.73
CA SER A 81 -0.30 8.61 -16.83
C SER A 81 -0.30 7.31 -17.63
N PHE A 82 -0.48 6.16 -16.97
CA PHE A 82 -0.63 4.88 -17.63
C PHE A 82 -1.88 4.85 -18.53
N VAL A 83 -3.04 5.23 -17.97
CA VAL A 83 -4.31 5.28 -18.71
C VAL A 83 -4.22 6.26 -19.87
N GLU A 84 -3.59 7.42 -19.68
CA GLU A 84 -3.36 8.38 -20.75
C GLU A 84 -2.52 7.78 -21.89
N GLY A 85 -1.44 7.07 -21.55
CA GLY A 85 -0.61 6.36 -22.52
C GLY A 85 -1.39 5.32 -23.31
N GLU A 86 -2.27 4.57 -22.65
CA GLU A 86 -3.15 3.59 -23.27
C GLU A 86 -4.19 4.22 -24.20
N LEU A 87 -4.86 5.30 -23.76
CA LEU A 87 -5.80 6.05 -24.59
C LEU A 87 -5.12 6.65 -25.83
N ARG A 88 -3.89 7.16 -25.69
CA ARG A 88 -3.11 7.67 -26.84
C ARG A 88 -2.80 6.55 -27.85
N ARG A 89 -2.45 5.35 -27.39
CA ARG A 89 -2.25 4.18 -28.26
C ARG A 89 -3.54 3.81 -28.98
N HIS A 90 -4.66 3.65 -28.28
CA HIS A 90 -5.95 3.35 -28.90
C HIS A 90 -6.38 4.42 -29.90
N LEU A 91 -6.17 5.70 -29.58
CA LEU A 91 -6.48 6.80 -30.48
C LEU A 91 -5.64 6.72 -31.76
N ALA A 92 -4.36 6.36 -31.66
CA ALA A 92 -3.50 6.16 -32.83
C ALA A 92 -3.99 4.97 -33.68
N THR A 93 -4.36 3.84 -33.06
CA THR A 93 -4.94 2.69 -33.77
C THR A 93 -6.24 3.06 -34.49
N VAL A 94 -7.17 3.74 -33.81
CA VAL A 94 -8.44 4.17 -34.41
C VAL A 94 -8.22 5.16 -35.55
N ARG A 95 -7.24 6.07 -35.43
CA ARG A 95 -6.87 6.97 -36.53
C ARG A 95 -6.37 6.19 -37.74
N TYR A 96 -5.48 5.22 -37.53
CA TYR A 96 -4.97 4.35 -38.58
C TYR A 96 -6.10 3.55 -39.26
N GLU A 97 -6.97 2.91 -38.48
CA GLU A 97 -8.11 2.16 -38.99
C GLU A 97 -9.07 3.05 -39.79
N ARG A 98 -9.38 4.25 -39.28
CA ARG A 98 -10.21 5.23 -40.00
C ARG A 98 -9.58 5.61 -41.34
N ASP A 99 -8.28 5.85 -41.36
CA ASP A 99 -7.58 6.24 -42.59
C ASP A 99 -7.51 5.06 -43.58
N LEU A 100 -7.39 3.82 -43.08
CA LEU A 100 -7.49 2.59 -43.88
C LEU A 100 -8.89 2.42 -44.48
N ILE A 101 -9.95 2.60 -43.69
CA ILE A 101 -11.34 2.59 -44.16
C ILE A 101 -11.55 3.66 -45.23
N ARG A 102 -10.98 4.86 -45.06
CA ARG A 102 -11.06 5.92 -46.07
C ARG A 102 -10.37 5.51 -47.36
N LYS A 103 -9.16 4.92 -47.29
CA LYS A 103 -8.45 4.40 -48.47
C LYS A 103 -9.27 3.32 -49.17
N TRP A 104 -9.79 2.36 -48.41
CA TRP A 104 -10.64 1.30 -48.96
C TRP A 104 -11.91 1.85 -49.57
N LYS A 105 -12.56 2.82 -48.93
CA LYS A 105 -13.74 3.48 -49.50
C LYS A 105 -13.42 4.13 -50.84
N LEU A 106 -12.26 4.78 -50.98
CA LEU A 106 -11.82 5.36 -52.26
C LEU A 106 -11.47 4.30 -53.32
N GLU A 107 -10.91 3.15 -52.92
CA GLU A 107 -10.62 2.04 -53.84
C GLU A 107 -11.89 1.24 -54.24
N LEU A 108 -12.87 1.13 -53.33
CA LEU A 108 -14.10 0.33 -53.47
C LEU A 108 -15.33 1.13 -53.88
N GLU A 109 -15.31 2.46 -53.85
CA GLU A 109 -16.19 3.27 -54.70
C GLU A 109 -15.52 3.28 -56.08
N PRO A 110 -15.77 2.29 -56.96
CA PRO A 110 -15.42 2.47 -58.35
C PRO A 110 -16.11 3.77 -58.74
N SER A 111 -15.34 4.71 -59.27
CA SER A 111 -15.86 5.75 -60.15
C SER A 111 -17.07 5.18 -60.87
N SER A 112 -18.24 5.76 -60.62
CA SER A 112 -19.59 5.26 -60.86
C SER A 112 -19.95 5.06 -62.34
N GLN A 113 -19.00 4.58 -63.15
CA GLN A 113 -19.00 4.63 -64.60
C GLN A 113 -18.42 3.39 -65.30
N THR A 114 -17.96 2.35 -64.62
CA THR A 114 -17.59 1.10 -65.34
C THR A 114 -18.74 0.10 -65.32
N THR A 115 -19.81 0.45 -66.03
CA THR A 115 -20.77 -0.51 -66.59
C THR A 115 -20.17 -1.14 -67.84
N GLU A 116 -19.05 -1.85 -67.74
CA GLU A 116 -18.51 -2.57 -68.90
C GLU A 116 -17.99 -3.93 -68.45
N SER A 117 -18.81 -4.95 -68.71
CA SER A 117 -18.45 -6.32 -69.10
C SER A 117 -17.12 -6.82 -68.56
N ASP A 118 -17.16 -7.83 -67.68
CA ASP A 118 -16.03 -8.65 -67.23
C ASP A 118 -15.25 -9.23 -68.44
N SER A 119 -14.37 -8.41 -69.02
CA SER A 119 -13.38 -8.83 -69.99
C SER A 119 -12.32 -9.63 -69.24
N THR A 120 -11.86 -10.73 -69.83
CA THR A 120 -10.79 -11.57 -69.26
C THR A 120 -9.53 -10.77 -68.93
N GLU A 121 -9.30 -9.68 -69.66
CA GLU A 121 -8.21 -8.73 -69.41
C GLU A 121 -8.37 -7.99 -68.07
N ALA A 122 -9.60 -7.63 -67.67
CA ALA A 122 -9.87 -7.00 -66.39
C ALA A 122 -9.61 -7.96 -65.21
N LEU A 123 -9.92 -9.24 -65.38
CA LEU A 123 -9.61 -10.28 -64.39
C LEU A 123 -8.09 -10.52 -64.27
N GLU A 124 -7.37 -10.51 -65.38
CA GLU A 124 -5.90 -10.63 -65.37
C GLU A 124 -5.22 -9.44 -64.70
N GLN A 125 -5.67 -8.21 -64.98
CA GLN A 125 -5.18 -7.01 -64.30
C GLN A 125 -5.47 -7.06 -62.80
N ARG A 126 -6.66 -7.52 -62.38
CA ARG A 126 -7.00 -7.71 -60.96
C ARG A 126 -6.11 -8.75 -60.29
N LYS A 127 -5.80 -9.86 -60.96
CA LYS A 127 -4.89 -10.89 -60.45
C LYS A 127 -3.47 -10.34 -60.27
N GLN A 128 -2.99 -9.54 -61.22
CA GLN A 128 -1.68 -8.89 -61.11
C GLN A 128 -1.64 -7.86 -59.98
N ALA A 129 -2.71 -7.07 -59.79
CA ALA A 129 -2.83 -6.12 -58.68
C ALA A 129 -2.82 -6.84 -57.31
N LEU A 130 -3.51 -7.98 -57.19
CA LEU A 130 -3.48 -8.80 -55.98
C LEU A 130 -2.09 -9.38 -55.70
N LEU A 131 -1.38 -9.86 -56.73
CA LEU A 131 -0.02 -10.35 -56.57
C LEU A 131 0.96 -9.25 -56.15
N LYS A 132 0.76 -8.01 -56.62
CA LYS A 132 1.54 -6.85 -56.16
C LYS A 132 1.27 -6.54 -54.70
N LYS A 133 0.00 -6.43 -54.28
CA LYS A 133 -0.35 -6.21 -52.86
C LYS A 133 0.13 -7.35 -51.95
N ALA A 134 0.06 -8.59 -52.40
CA ALA A 134 0.58 -9.74 -51.65
C ALA A 134 2.11 -9.65 -51.44
N ARG A 135 2.84 -9.13 -52.43
CA ARG A 135 4.29 -8.88 -52.30
C ARG A 135 4.56 -7.69 -51.37
N GLU A 136 3.78 -6.63 -51.46
CA GLU A 136 3.87 -5.48 -50.55
C GLU A 136 3.67 -5.91 -49.09
N TYR A 137 2.62 -6.68 -48.78
CA TYR A 137 2.41 -7.19 -47.42
C TYR A 137 3.51 -8.15 -46.94
N ARG A 138 4.09 -8.94 -47.86
CA ARG A 138 5.22 -9.80 -47.52
C ARG A 138 6.45 -8.97 -47.14
N ASN A 139 6.72 -7.92 -47.91
CA ASN A 139 7.82 -7.00 -47.62
C ASN A 139 7.56 -6.23 -46.32
N GLU A 140 6.33 -5.77 -46.07
CA GLU A 140 5.96 -5.12 -44.80
C GLU A 140 6.14 -6.05 -43.59
N LEU A 141 5.80 -7.34 -43.73
CA LEU A 141 6.06 -8.34 -42.69
C LEU A 141 7.56 -8.56 -42.46
N GLU A 142 8.35 -8.63 -43.53
CA GLU A 142 9.80 -8.77 -43.46
C GLU A 142 10.46 -7.51 -42.87
N ASP A 143 9.92 -6.32 -43.17
CA ASP A 143 10.32 -5.05 -42.58
C ASP A 143 9.96 -4.98 -41.09
N ILE A 144 8.79 -5.46 -40.67
CA ILE A 144 8.42 -5.53 -39.24
C ILE A 144 9.31 -6.53 -38.49
N GLN A 145 9.64 -7.65 -39.13
CA GLN A 145 10.55 -8.66 -38.56
C GLN A 145 11.99 -8.16 -38.46
N SER A 146 12.46 -7.39 -39.46
CA SER A 146 13.83 -6.86 -39.49
C SER A 146 14.01 -5.56 -38.70
N ASN A 147 12.98 -4.71 -38.60
CA ASN A 147 13.01 -3.47 -37.80
C ASN A 147 12.72 -3.67 -36.30
N GLY A 148 12.83 -4.91 -35.81
CA GLY A 148 13.01 -5.15 -34.38
C GLY A 148 11.72 -5.12 -33.57
N VAL A 149 10.90 -6.17 -33.72
CA VAL A 149 10.39 -6.81 -32.52
C VAL A 149 11.51 -7.76 -32.08
N GLU A 150 12.53 -7.21 -31.40
CA GLU A 150 13.44 -8.04 -30.61
C GLU A 150 12.56 -8.96 -29.76
N GLU A 151 12.89 -10.26 -29.73
CA GLU A 151 12.18 -11.21 -28.88
C GLU A 151 12.01 -10.58 -27.50
N PRO A 152 10.79 -10.54 -26.95
CA PRO A 152 10.55 -9.81 -25.72
C PRO A 152 11.56 -10.25 -24.67
N GLU A 153 12.30 -9.29 -24.09
CA GLU A 153 13.38 -9.53 -23.11
C GLU A 153 12.94 -10.42 -21.95
N VAL A 154 11.63 -10.53 -21.73
CA VAL A 154 11.00 -11.40 -20.76
C VAL A 154 10.13 -12.41 -21.48
N THR A 155 10.58 -13.66 -21.51
CA THR A 155 9.82 -14.76 -22.08
C THR A 155 8.72 -15.18 -21.10
N VAL A 156 7.63 -15.77 -21.61
CA VAL A 156 6.54 -16.32 -20.78
C VAL A 156 7.07 -17.29 -19.71
N THR A 157 8.15 -18.00 -20.02
CA THR A 157 8.87 -18.88 -19.08
C THR A 157 9.42 -18.11 -17.88
N ASP A 158 10.01 -16.93 -18.10
CA ASP A 158 10.62 -16.12 -17.04
C ASP A 158 9.55 -15.59 -16.08
N LEU A 159 8.38 -15.23 -16.62
CA LEU A 159 7.23 -14.81 -15.80
C LEU A 159 6.69 -15.96 -14.94
N VAL A 160 6.67 -17.18 -15.49
CA VAL A 160 6.28 -18.38 -14.72
C VAL A 160 7.28 -18.64 -13.61
N GLU A 161 8.58 -18.58 -13.90
CA GLU A 161 9.62 -18.72 -12.87
C GLU A 161 9.51 -17.66 -11.77
N GLN A 162 9.29 -16.40 -12.13
CA GLN A 162 9.10 -15.32 -11.16
C GLN A 162 7.87 -15.57 -10.29
N ARG A 163 6.77 -16.03 -10.87
CA ARG A 163 5.55 -16.38 -10.14
C ARG A 163 5.79 -17.52 -9.14
N GLU A 164 6.55 -18.55 -9.53
CA GLU A 164 6.91 -19.63 -8.64
C GLU A 164 7.81 -19.15 -7.49
N ARG A 165 8.82 -18.32 -7.79
CA ARG A 165 9.67 -17.68 -6.77
C ARG A 165 8.83 -16.88 -5.77
N ILE A 166 7.91 -16.05 -6.24
CA ILE A 166 7.00 -15.27 -5.38
C ILE A 166 6.17 -16.21 -4.49
N LYS A 167 5.56 -17.26 -5.06
CA LYS A 167 4.76 -18.23 -4.31
C LYS A 167 5.54 -18.93 -3.21
N THR A 168 6.81 -19.29 -3.47
CA THR A 168 7.67 -19.90 -2.44
C THR A 168 8.00 -18.92 -1.31
N LEU A 169 8.24 -17.65 -1.62
CA LEU A 169 8.50 -16.61 -0.62
C LEU A 169 7.25 -16.33 0.24
N GLU A 170 6.08 -16.26 -0.37
CA GLU A 170 4.81 -16.08 0.34
C GLU A 170 4.56 -17.22 1.35
N ASN A 171 4.83 -18.46 0.96
CA ASN A 171 4.71 -19.61 1.85
C ASN A 171 5.69 -19.51 3.04
N ARG A 172 6.96 -19.14 2.79
CA ARG A 172 7.94 -18.91 3.87
C ARG A 172 7.52 -17.78 4.82
N ILE A 173 6.94 -16.71 4.29
CA ILE A 173 6.41 -15.60 5.10
C ILE A 173 5.23 -16.09 5.93
N ARG A 174 4.32 -16.87 5.35
CA ARG A 174 3.17 -17.44 6.06
C ARG A 174 3.60 -18.34 7.21
N GLU A 175 4.57 -19.22 6.99
CA GLU A 175 5.15 -20.06 8.04
C GLU A 175 5.81 -19.24 9.16
N LYS A 176 6.60 -18.22 8.81
CA LYS A 176 7.21 -17.32 9.80
C LYS A 176 6.15 -16.56 10.60
N ARG A 177 5.09 -16.06 9.95
CA ARG A 177 3.97 -15.39 10.62
C ARG A 177 3.21 -16.35 11.54
N ALA A 178 3.01 -17.60 11.13
CA ALA A 178 2.40 -18.62 11.96
C ALA A 178 3.26 -18.90 13.21
N LYS A 179 4.58 -19.04 13.04
CA LYS A 179 5.53 -19.17 14.17
C LYS A 179 5.44 -17.96 15.10
N ILE A 180 5.54 -16.75 14.58
CA ILE A 180 5.41 -15.51 15.38
C ILE A 180 4.07 -15.46 16.11
N LYS A 181 2.96 -15.86 15.47
CA LYS A 181 1.63 -15.89 16.11
C LYS A 181 1.59 -16.82 17.32
N VAL A 182 2.29 -17.96 17.29
CA VAL A 182 2.45 -18.84 18.47
C VAL A 182 3.19 -18.12 19.60
N PHE A 183 4.13 -17.23 19.26
CA PHE A 183 4.92 -16.48 20.25
C PHE A 183 4.29 -15.15 20.70
N LYS A 184 3.20 -14.67 20.08
CA LYS A 184 2.56 -13.38 20.43
C LYS A 184 1.95 -13.30 21.84
N GLY A 185 1.94 -14.41 22.60
CA GLY A 185 1.52 -14.44 24.00
C GLY A 185 2.63 -14.84 24.97
N LEU A 186 3.87 -15.08 24.49
CA LEU A 186 4.99 -15.38 25.38
C LEU A 186 5.66 -14.07 25.83
N PRO A 187 6.12 -13.98 27.10
CA PRO A 187 6.93 -12.86 27.55
C PRO A 187 8.14 -12.68 26.64
N PRO A 188 8.54 -11.44 26.33
CA PRO A 188 9.65 -11.15 25.42
C PRO A 188 10.97 -11.80 25.85
N ASN A 189 11.12 -12.13 27.14
CA ASN A 189 12.26 -12.85 27.71
C ASN A 189 11.89 -14.31 28.02
N LEU A 190 12.26 -15.24 27.13
CA LEU A 190 12.03 -16.68 27.32
C LEU A 190 12.69 -17.23 28.59
N GLU A 191 13.83 -16.67 28.98
CA GLU A 191 14.55 -17.11 30.19
C GLU A 191 13.80 -16.74 31.48
N LEU A 192 13.19 -15.55 31.52
CA LEU A 192 12.39 -15.10 32.65
C LEU A 192 11.13 -15.98 32.78
N ALA A 193 10.46 -16.28 31.66
CA ALA A 193 9.33 -17.22 31.65
C ALA A 193 9.72 -18.63 32.12
N ARG A 194 10.92 -19.11 31.78
CA ARG A 194 11.44 -20.40 32.27
C ARG A 194 11.69 -20.37 33.77
N GLN A 195 12.26 -19.29 34.29
CA GLN A 195 12.51 -19.13 35.71
C GLN A 195 11.21 -19.02 36.51
N GLU A 196 10.21 -18.29 36.02
CA GLU A 196 8.88 -18.22 36.61
C GLU A 196 8.19 -19.59 36.64
N LEU A 197 8.28 -20.36 35.56
CA LEU A 197 7.76 -21.73 35.51
C LEU A 197 8.44 -22.64 36.53
N TRP A 198 9.76 -22.52 36.69
CA TRP A 198 10.51 -23.29 37.67
C TRP A 198 10.08 -22.92 39.11
N ASN A 199 9.98 -21.62 39.41
CA ASN A 199 9.48 -21.13 40.70
C ASN A 199 8.04 -21.59 40.98
N ALA A 200 7.17 -21.59 39.97
CA ALA A 200 5.80 -22.07 40.10
C ALA A 200 5.74 -23.58 40.42
N ARG A 201 6.60 -24.40 39.79
CA ARG A 201 6.73 -25.83 40.09
C ARG A 201 7.23 -26.08 41.50
N GLU A 202 8.22 -25.32 41.96
CA GLU A 202 8.74 -25.46 43.32
C GLU A 202 7.67 -25.11 44.36
N LYS A 203 6.91 -24.04 44.14
CA LYS A 203 5.75 -23.68 44.98
C LYS A 203 4.68 -24.78 44.97
N GLN A 204 4.39 -25.36 43.80
CA GLN A 204 3.44 -26.46 43.67
C GLN A 204 3.90 -27.69 44.47
N MET A 205 5.17 -28.07 44.39
CA MET A 205 5.72 -29.17 45.19
C MET A 205 5.58 -28.90 46.69
N LYS A 206 5.92 -27.70 47.16
CA LYS A 206 5.76 -27.33 48.59
C LYS A 206 4.31 -27.47 49.05
N LEU A 207 3.35 -27.08 48.22
CA LEU A 207 1.92 -27.24 48.52
C LEU A 207 1.49 -28.71 48.54
N ILE A 208 2.03 -29.54 47.65
CA ILE A 208 1.81 -30.99 47.65
C ILE A 208 2.35 -31.60 48.96
N ASP A 209 3.58 -31.27 49.35
CA ASP A 209 4.18 -31.76 50.60
C ASP A 209 3.36 -31.37 51.84
N ILE A 210 2.87 -30.12 51.88
CA ILE A 210 2.00 -29.64 52.96
C ILE A 210 0.68 -30.42 52.96
N ARG A 211 0.07 -30.62 51.79
CA ARG A 211 -1.15 -31.41 51.65
C ARG A 211 -0.96 -32.84 52.15
N GLU A 212 0.14 -33.50 51.76
CA GLU A 212 0.45 -34.85 52.20
C GLU A 212 0.64 -34.92 53.71
N LYS A 213 1.37 -33.97 54.31
CA LYS A 213 1.53 -33.88 55.77
C LYS A 213 0.20 -33.69 56.49
N LEU A 214 -0.67 -32.83 55.98
CA LEU A 214 -2.01 -32.62 56.54
C LEU A 214 -2.86 -33.89 56.46
N LEU A 215 -2.85 -34.59 55.33
CA LEU A 215 -3.56 -35.86 55.16
C LEU A 215 -3.03 -36.93 56.15
N VAL A 216 -1.72 -37.02 56.32
CA VAL A 216 -1.10 -37.94 57.30
C VAL A 216 -1.53 -37.60 58.73
N ASN A 217 -1.58 -36.31 59.09
CA ASN A 217 -2.01 -35.88 60.42
C ASN A 217 -3.51 -36.18 60.65
N MET A 218 -4.36 -35.94 59.66
CA MET A 218 -5.79 -36.27 59.76
C MET A 218 -6.03 -37.77 59.95
N VAL A 219 -5.25 -38.62 59.29
CA VAL A 219 -5.36 -40.09 59.50
C VAL A 219 -4.96 -40.48 60.92
N LYS A 220 -3.92 -39.85 61.48
CA LYS A 220 -3.47 -40.12 62.86
C LYS A 220 -4.47 -39.65 63.92
N ASP A 221 -5.18 -38.55 63.68
CA ASP A 221 -6.18 -38.03 64.62
C ASP A 221 -7.48 -38.86 64.67
N VAL A 222 -7.70 -39.73 63.67
CA VAL A 222 -8.90 -40.59 63.55
C VAL A 222 -8.67 -42.00 64.12
N THR A 223 -7.42 -42.42 64.32
CA THR A 223 -7.03 -43.73 64.91
C THR A 223 -6.65 -43.61 66.37
#